data_AF-A0A8S3CZ83-F1
#
_entry.id   AF-A0A8S3CZ83-F1
#
_cell.length_a   1.000
_cell.length_b   1.000
_cell.length_c   1.000
_cell.angle_alpha   90.00
_cell.angle_beta   90.00
_cell.angle_gamma   90.00
#
_symmetry.space_group_name_H-M   'P 1'
#
loop_
_entity.id
_entity.type
_entity.pdbx_description
1 polymer ?
#
loop_
_entity_poly.entity_id
_entity_poly.type
_entity_poly.pdbx_seq_one_letter_code
_entity_poly.pdbx_strand_id
1 'polypeptide(L)'
;MFLKSLLLIILYFRYSCGLNNGLGRTPQMGWNSWNHFGCNINEKLIQQTADIIVATGLAAAGYEYVNMDDCWQVSRDSQGTIQADPNAFPSGIPALV
;
A
#
# COMPACT_ATOMS: atom_id res chain seq x y z
N MET A 1 49.47 7.12 -14.31
CA MET A 1 48.77 5.90 -13.87
C MET A 1 47.53 6.20 -12.99
N PHE A 2 46.86 7.35 -13.15
CA PHE A 2 45.71 7.74 -12.30
C PHE A 2 44.43 8.12 -13.06
N LEU A 3 44.43 8.11 -14.40
CA LEU A 3 43.26 8.51 -15.20
C LEU A 3 42.47 7.33 -15.82
N LYS A 4 42.91 6.09 -15.61
CA LYS A 4 42.23 4.89 -16.15
C LYS A 4 41.20 4.28 -15.19
N SER A 5 41.20 4.65 -13.92
CA SER A 5 40.28 4.09 -12.92
C SER A 5 38.95 4.83 -12.79
N LEU A 6 38.81 6.04 -13.36
CA LEU A 6 37.56 6.81 -13.26
C LEU A 6 36.50 6.38 -14.28
N LEU A 7 36.91 5.77 -15.40
CA LEU A 7 36.00 5.38 -16.49
C LEU A 7 35.19 4.10 -16.20
N LEU A 8 35.61 3.28 -15.23
CA LEU A 8 34.94 2.01 -14.92
C LEU A 8 33.72 2.15 -13.98
N ILE A 9 33.56 3.30 -13.31
CA ILE A 9 32.46 3.51 -12.34
C ILE A 9 31.14 3.83 -13.07
N ILE A 10 31.19 4.35 -14.30
CA ILE A 10 29.99 4.75 -15.06
C ILE A 10 29.22 3.55 -15.64
N LEU A 11 29.85 2.38 -15.76
CA LEU A 11 29.25 1.17 -16.35
C LEU A 11 28.43 0.30 -15.35
N TYR A 12 28.34 0.69 -14.08
CA TYR A 12 27.57 -0.02 -13.05
C TYR A 12 26.27 0.67 -12.64
N PHE A 13 25.79 1.66 -13.41
CA PHE A 13 24.38 2.05 -13.34
C PHE A 13 23.53 0.92 -13.90
N ARG A 14 23.18 -0.03 -13.03
CA ARG A 14 22.03 -0.91 -13.23
C ARG A 14 20.85 0.01 -13.49
N TYR A 15 20.36 0.06 -14.72
CA TYR A 15 19.00 0.53 -14.96
C TYR A 15 18.11 -0.33 -14.07
N SER A 16 17.51 0.28 -13.05
CA SER A 16 16.43 -0.37 -12.33
C SER A 16 15.29 -0.50 -13.33
N CYS A 17 15.11 -1.69 -13.88
CA CYS A 17 13.98 -1.99 -14.73
C CYS A 17 12.75 -2.09 -13.83
N GLY A 18 12.13 -0.95 -13.55
CA GLY A 18 10.82 -0.90 -12.92
C GLY A 18 9.75 -1.36 -13.91
N LEU A 19 8.69 -1.97 -13.39
CA LEU A 19 7.51 -2.26 -14.20
C LEU A 19 6.99 -0.95 -14.82
N ASN A 20 6.96 -0.84 -16.14
CA ASN A 20 6.51 0.37 -16.83
C ASN A 20 4.97 0.39 -16.96
N ASN A 21 4.28 0.40 -15.82
CA ASN A 21 2.81 0.46 -15.73
C ASN A 21 2.27 1.88 -15.44
N GLY A 22 3.14 2.89 -15.42
CA GLY A 22 2.77 4.28 -15.13
C GLY A 22 2.75 4.67 -13.66
N LEU A 23 2.88 3.72 -12.72
CA LEU A 23 2.90 3.97 -11.28
C LEU A 23 4.34 4.08 -10.72
N GLY A 24 4.48 4.43 -9.44
CA GLY A 24 5.76 4.41 -8.73
C GLY A 24 6.81 5.37 -9.30
N ARG A 25 6.38 6.48 -9.94
CA ARG A 25 7.29 7.51 -10.47
C ARG A 25 7.99 8.28 -9.36
N THR A 26 7.37 8.36 -8.19
CA THR A 26 7.95 8.74 -6.90
C THR A 26 7.64 7.64 -5.89
N PRO A 27 8.37 7.54 -4.76
CA PRO A 27 7.96 6.66 -3.66
C PRO A 27 6.53 6.98 -3.25
N GLN A 28 5.68 5.95 -3.15
CA GLN A 28 4.31 6.10 -2.69
C GLN A 28 4.29 6.50 -1.21
N MET A 29 3.32 7.32 -0.84
CA MET A 29 3.13 7.79 0.53
C MET A 29 1.72 7.45 0.99
N GLY A 30 1.59 6.97 2.23
CA GLY A 30 0.32 6.49 2.75
C GLY A 30 0.45 5.92 4.16
N TRP A 31 -0.58 5.18 4.55
CA TRP A 31 -0.70 4.52 5.84
C TRP A 31 -0.92 3.02 5.66
N ASN A 32 -0.50 2.23 6.65
CA ASN A 32 -0.74 0.79 6.71
C ASN A 32 -1.19 0.40 8.12
N SER A 33 -2.16 -0.52 8.24
CA SER A 33 -2.76 -0.92 9.51
C SER A 33 -1.85 -1.70 10.46
N TRP A 34 -0.85 -2.41 9.93
CA TRP A 34 -0.16 -3.49 10.64
C TRP A 34 0.55 -3.05 11.91
N ASN A 35 1.39 -2.01 11.83
CA ASN A 35 2.29 -1.62 12.91
C ASN A 35 1.57 -1.26 14.22
N HIS A 36 0.30 -0.86 14.14
CA HIS A 36 -0.48 -0.48 15.31
C HIS A 36 -1.62 -1.46 15.62
N PHE A 37 -2.30 -1.97 14.60
CA PHE A 37 -3.54 -2.74 14.79
C PHE A 37 -3.37 -4.25 14.64
N GLY A 38 -2.34 -4.73 13.93
CA GLY A 38 -2.23 -6.14 13.55
C GLY A 38 -3.52 -6.65 12.90
N CYS A 39 -4.05 -7.78 13.39
CA CYS A 39 -5.32 -8.34 12.92
C CYS A 39 -6.58 -7.63 13.45
N ASN A 40 -6.46 -6.65 14.36
CA ASN A 40 -7.62 -5.98 14.95
C ASN A 40 -8.10 -4.82 14.06
N ILE A 41 -8.56 -5.15 12.86
CA ILE A 41 -9.05 -4.22 11.85
C ILE A 41 -10.51 -4.51 11.50
N ASN A 42 -11.25 -3.47 11.14
CA ASN A 42 -12.63 -3.58 10.67
C ASN A 42 -12.99 -2.38 9.77
N GLU A 43 -14.13 -2.47 9.09
CA GLU A 43 -14.64 -1.48 8.14
C GLU A 43 -14.63 -0.05 8.71
N LYS A 44 -15.14 0.11 9.94
CA LYS A 44 -15.22 1.41 10.61
C LYS A 44 -13.83 2.01 10.84
N LEU A 45 -12.87 1.20 11.30
CA LEU A 45 -11.51 1.67 11.54
C LEU A 45 -10.87 2.18 10.25
N ILE A 46 -11.03 1.46 9.15
CA ILE A 46 -10.45 1.83 7.85
C ILE A 46 -11.08 3.12 7.32
N GLN A 47 -12.41 3.24 7.37
CA GLN A 47 -13.13 4.46 6.99
C GLN A 47 -12.69 5.67 7.81
N GLN A 48 -12.67 5.54 9.15
CA GLN A 48 -12.25 6.62 10.04
C GLN A 48 -10.79 7.02 9.83
N THR A 49 -9.92 6.06 9.50
CA THR A 49 -8.52 6.35 9.19
C THR A 49 -8.39 7.17 7.91
N ALA A 50 -9.15 6.84 6.87
CA ALA A 50 -9.22 7.63 5.64
C ALA A 50 -9.71 9.06 5.92
N ASP A 51 -10.79 9.20 6.71
CA ASP A 51 -11.32 10.50 7.12
C ASP A 51 -10.27 11.35 7.87
N ILE A 52 -9.51 10.74 8.79
CA ILE A 52 -8.46 11.42 9.55
C ILE A 52 -7.30 11.84 8.66
N ILE A 53 -6.88 11.01 7.70
CA ILE A 53 -5.82 11.36 6.73
C ILE A 53 -6.21 12.63 5.94
N VAL A 54 -7.49 12.76 5.57
CA VAL A 54 -8.00 13.98 4.93
C VAL A 54 -8.07 15.15 5.93
N ALA A 55 -8.73 14.95 7.07
CA ALA A 55 -9.00 16.01 8.04
C ALA A 55 -7.73 16.64 8.65
N THR A 56 -6.65 15.86 8.75
CA THR A 56 -5.35 16.32 9.26
C THR A 56 -4.47 16.97 8.19
N GLY A 57 -4.88 16.95 6.91
CA GLY A 57 -4.11 17.48 5.79
C GLY A 57 -3.00 16.54 5.29
N LEU A 58 -2.91 15.30 5.80
CA LEU A 58 -1.94 14.32 5.32
C LEU A 58 -2.19 13.95 3.85
N ALA A 59 -3.45 13.84 3.44
CA ALA A 59 -3.80 13.66 2.03
C ALA A 59 -3.23 14.79 1.16
N ALA A 60 -3.38 16.05 1.60
CA ALA A 60 -2.84 17.21 0.89
C ALA A 60 -1.29 17.25 0.88
N ALA A 61 -0.65 16.59 1.85
CA ALA A 61 0.80 16.40 1.90
C ALA A 61 1.30 15.19 1.07
N GLY A 62 0.40 14.46 0.40
CA GLY A 62 0.73 13.33 -0.48
C GLY A 62 0.52 11.94 0.10
N TYR A 63 -0.01 11.79 1.32
CA TYR A 63 -0.37 10.49 1.88
C TYR A 63 -1.70 9.99 1.28
N GLU A 64 -1.62 9.34 0.13
CA GLU A 64 -2.77 8.99 -0.71
C GLU A 64 -3.28 7.56 -0.50
N TYR A 65 -2.43 6.64 -0.02
CA TYR A 65 -2.78 5.23 0.09
C TYR A 65 -3.20 4.85 1.51
N VAL A 66 -4.35 4.18 1.64
CA VAL A 66 -4.81 3.54 2.89
C VAL A 66 -4.73 2.03 2.70
N ASN A 67 -3.64 1.43 3.18
CA ASN A 67 -3.39 0.00 2.99
C ASN A 67 -3.91 -0.79 4.19
N MET A 68 -4.94 -1.58 3.94
CA MET A 68 -5.36 -2.64 4.84
C MET A 68 -4.38 -3.82 4.71
N ASP A 69 -3.74 -4.18 5.81
CA ASP A 69 -2.77 -5.28 5.84
C ASP A 69 -3.48 -6.63 6.03
N ASP A 70 -2.88 -7.61 6.70
CA ASP A 70 -3.43 -8.96 6.83
C ASP A 70 -4.72 -9.06 7.67
N CYS A 71 -5.30 -10.25 7.70
CA CYS A 71 -6.42 -10.68 8.55
C CYS A 71 -7.82 -10.12 8.16
N TRP A 72 -7.97 -9.49 7.00
CA TRP A 72 -9.30 -9.08 6.50
C TRP A 72 -10.07 -10.23 5.83
N GLN A 73 -9.37 -11.24 5.33
CA GLN A 73 -9.91 -12.41 4.66
C GLN A 73 -10.16 -13.59 5.61
N VAL A 74 -11.20 -14.39 5.34
CA VAL A 74 -11.55 -15.58 6.16
C VAL A 74 -11.62 -16.88 5.38
N SER A 75 -11.95 -16.83 4.08
CA SER A 75 -12.14 -18.04 3.28
C SER A 75 -12.06 -17.76 1.78
N ARG A 76 -12.31 -18.80 0.98
CA ARG A 76 -12.56 -18.70 -0.45
C ARG A 76 -13.87 -19.40 -0.80
N ASP A 77 -14.62 -18.87 -1.76
CA ASP A 77 -15.82 -19.53 -2.27
C ASP A 77 -15.48 -20.72 -3.20
N SER A 78 -16.50 -21.40 -3.74
CA SER A 78 -16.32 -22.53 -4.65
C SER A 78 -15.59 -22.20 -5.97
N GLN A 79 -15.39 -20.91 -6.26
CA GLN A 79 -14.74 -20.38 -7.45
C GLN A 79 -13.32 -19.88 -7.12
N GLY A 80 -12.93 -19.96 -5.84
CA GLY A 80 -11.63 -19.53 -5.35
C GLY A 80 -11.55 -18.04 -4.99
N THR A 81 -12.67 -17.30 -5.04
CA THR A 81 -12.72 -15.87 -4.71
C THR A 81 -12.53 -15.67 -3.21
N ILE A 82 -11.62 -14.79 -2.83
CA ILE A 82 -11.37 -14.44 -1.42
C ILE A 82 -12.62 -13.80 -0.83
N GLN A 83 -13.01 -14.26 0.35
CA GLN A 83 -14.11 -13.71 1.13
C GLN A 83 -13.55 -12.93 2.32
N ALA A 84 -14.01 -11.69 2.50
CA ALA A 84 -13.70 -10.89 3.68
C ALA A 84 -14.46 -11.41 4.91
N ASP A 85 -13.95 -11.13 6.10
CA ASP A 85 -14.68 -11.41 7.35
C ASP A 85 -15.99 -10.59 7.36
N PRO A 86 -17.18 -11.23 7.28
CA PRO A 86 -18.44 -10.50 7.25
C PRO A 86 -18.77 -9.81 8.58
N ASN A 87 -18.13 -10.18 9.69
CA ASN A 87 -18.32 -9.51 10.97
C ASN A 87 -17.48 -8.23 11.06
N ALA A 88 -16.26 -8.26 10.52
CA ALA A 88 -15.38 -7.09 10.51
C ALA A 88 -15.69 -6.14 9.34
N PHE A 89 -16.18 -6.67 8.21
CA PHE A 89 -16.50 -5.95 6.98
C PHE A 89 -17.92 -6.25 6.50
N PRO A 90 -18.96 -5.84 7.27
CA PRO A 90 -20.36 -6.18 6.98
C PRO A 90 -20.89 -5.63 5.66
N SER A 91 -20.34 -4.52 5.16
CA SER A 91 -20.70 -3.95 3.85
C SER A 91 -19.87 -4.54 2.70
N GLY A 92 -18.88 -5.38 3.03
CA GLY A 92 -17.90 -5.93 2.10
C GLY A 92 -16.83 -4.93 1.66
N ILE A 93 -15.72 -5.45 1.13
CA ILE A 93 -14.59 -4.62 0.64
C ILE A 93 -15.00 -3.63 -0.46
N PRO A 94 -15.93 -3.93 -1.39
CA PRO A 94 -16.36 -2.96 -2.40
C PRO A 94 -16.96 -1.67 -1.84
N ALA A 95 -17.44 -1.65 -0.59
CA ALA A 95 -17.96 -0.45 0.05
C ALA A 95 -16.86 0.49 0.58
N LEU A 96 -15.59 0.06 0.55
CA LEU A 96 -14.43 0.84 1.02
C LEU A 96 -13.64 1.51 -0.12
N VAL A 97 -14.04 1.31 -1.38
CA VAL A 97 -13.31 1.74 -2.59
C VAL A 97 -14.10 2.70 -3.47
#